data_AF-A0A2M6W459-F1
#
_entry.id   AF-A0A2M6W459-F1
#
_cell.length_a   1.000
_cell.length_b   1.000
_cell.length_c   1.000
_cell.angle_alpha   90.00
_cell.angle_beta   90.00
_cell.angle_gamma   90.00
#
_symmetry.space_group_name_H-M   'P 1'
#
loop_
_entity.id
_entity.type
_entity.pdbx_description
1 polymer ?
#
loop_
_entity_poly.entity_id
_entity_poly.type
_entity_poly.pdbx_seq_one_letter_code
_entity_poly.pdbx_strand_id
1 'polypeptide(L)'
;MTKFENASERDERLKRLSELQKHGINPYPAQIAFSTQSIQDIVSDFVSLESSGAKIGVRGRVRSKRAHGALQFIDLEENGVKIQLYIKQGEIDNKQFDLLKDLIDVGDFLAAEGVCVKTKRGEQ
;
A
#
# COMPACT_ATOMS: atom_id res chain seq x y z
N MET A 1 23.95 25.39 -21.43
CA MET A 1 23.64 25.42 -19.97
C MET A 1 22.21 24.93 -19.83
N THR A 2 22.03 23.62 -19.69
CA THR A 2 20.69 23.01 -19.57
C THR A 2 20.20 23.26 -18.15
N LYS A 3 19.17 24.09 -17.99
CA LYS A 3 18.50 24.28 -16.70
C LYS A 3 17.81 22.96 -16.35
N PHE A 4 18.31 22.24 -15.36
CA PHE A 4 17.53 21.23 -14.67
C PHE A 4 16.54 21.97 -13.79
N GLU A 5 15.34 22.23 -14.32
CA GLU A 5 14.19 22.56 -13.47
C GLU A 5 13.83 21.30 -12.69
N ASN A 6 14.43 21.14 -11.51
CA ASN A 6 13.95 20.17 -10.55
C ASN A 6 12.56 20.64 -10.11
N ALA A 7 11.51 19.99 -10.62
CA ALA A 7 10.17 20.17 -10.10
C ALA A 7 10.21 19.90 -8.58
N SER A 8 9.56 20.75 -7.79
CA SER A 8 9.52 20.56 -6.35
C SER A 8 8.84 19.23 -6.03
N GLU A 9 9.27 18.52 -4.97
CA GLU A 9 8.60 17.30 -4.47
C GLU A 9 7.09 17.53 -4.31
N ARG A 10 6.71 18.73 -3.85
CA ARG A 10 5.32 19.16 -3.75
C ARG A 10 4.58 19.08 -5.09
N ASP A 11 5.20 19.53 -6.16
CA ASP A 11 4.58 19.56 -7.49
C ASP A 11 4.44 18.15 -8.07
N GLU A 12 5.39 17.25 -7.80
CA GLU A 12 5.25 15.84 -8.15
C GLU A 12 4.10 15.17 -7.40
N ARG A 13 3.97 15.41 -6.09
CA ARG A 13 2.85 14.89 -5.30
C ARG A 13 1.50 15.42 -5.80
N LEU A 14 1.42 16.70 -6.16
CA LEU A 14 0.22 17.29 -6.75
C LEU A 14 -0.12 16.72 -8.14
N LYS A 15 0.90 16.38 -8.95
CA LYS A 15 0.70 15.67 -10.22
C LYS A 15 0.11 14.28 -9.97
N ARG A 16 0.70 13.49 -9.06
CA ARG A 16 0.18 12.15 -8.69
C ARG A 16 -1.25 12.22 -8.17
N LEU A 17 -1.55 13.20 -7.32
CA LEU A 17 -2.90 13.48 -6.83
C LEU A 17 -3.90 13.71 -7.98
N SER A 18 -3.52 14.53 -8.95
CA SER A 18 -4.35 14.84 -10.12
C SER A 18 -4.57 13.59 -10.99
N GLU A 19 -3.55 12.74 -11.17
CA GLU A 19 -3.68 11.48 -11.91
C GLU A 19 -4.60 10.49 -11.18
N LEU A 20 -4.52 10.36 -9.86
CA LEU A 20 -5.47 9.55 -9.07
C LEU A 20 -6.93 9.98 -9.35
N GLN A 21 -7.19 11.29 -9.33
CA GLN A 21 -8.51 11.84 -9.60
C GLN A 21 -8.98 11.56 -11.04
N LYS A 22 -8.11 11.69 -12.04
CA LYS A 22 -8.41 11.35 -13.45
C LYS A 22 -8.74 9.88 -13.63
N HIS A 23 -8.15 9.00 -12.82
CA HIS A 23 -8.47 7.58 -12.78
C HIS A 23 -9.74 7.26 -11.98
N GLY A 24 -10.45 8.26 -11.48
CA GLY A 24 -11.69 8.10 -10.70
C GLY A 24 -11.44 7.63 -9.26
N ILE A 25 -10.20 7.70 -8.79
CA ILE A 25 -9.83 7.32 -7.43
C ILE A 25 -9.94 8.55 -6.53
N ASN A 26 -10.76 8.47 -5.48
CA ASN A 26 -10.80 9.50 -4.46
C ASN A 26 -9.57 9.36 -3.54
N PRO A 27 -8.64 10.33 -3.51
CA PRO A 27 -7.44 10.28 -2.66
C PRO A 27 -7.75 10.44 -1.17
N TYR A 28 -8.93 11.01 -0.83
CA TYR A 28 -9.37 11.24 0.55
C TYR A 28 -10.79 10.69 0.75
N PRO A 29 -10.97 9.37 0.70
CA PRO A 29 -12.28 8.77 0.88
C PRO A 29 -12.73 8.89 2.33
N ALA A 30 -14.00 9.29 2.55
CA ALA A 30 -14.60 9.33 3.88
C ALA A 30 -14.87 7.92 4.43
N GLN A 31 -15.06 6.95 3.53
CA GLN A 31 -15.33 5.54 3.83
C GLN A 31 -14.62 4.65 2.81
N ILE A 32 -14.20 3.48 3.25
CA ILE A 32 -13.61 2.43 2.42
C ILE A 32 -14.55 1.22 2.40
N ALA A 33 -14.40 0.34 1.40
CA ALA A 33 -15.33 -0.77 1.15
C ALA A 33 -15.26 -1.92 2.18
N PHE A 34 -14.27 -1.91 3.07
CA PHE A 34 -14.00 -2.96 4.05
C PHE A 34 -13.57 -2.37 5.39
N SER A 35 -13.75 -3.12 6.47
CA SER A 35 -13.27 -2.73 7.80
C SER A 35 -11.77 -3.02 7.94
N THR A 36 -11.04 -2.15 8.63
CA THR A 36 -9.62 -2.35 8.92
C THR A 36 -9.38 -2.62 10.39
N GLN A 37 -8.44 -3.50 10.68
CA GLN A 37 -7.87 -3.70 12.03
C GLN A 37 -6.58 -2.88 12.18
N SER A 38 -6.14 -2.67 13.43
CA SER A 38 -4.85 -2.01 13.67
C SER A 38 -3.70 -2.93 13.27
N ILE A 39 -2.57 -2.37 12.88
CA ILE A 39 -1.39 -3.18 12.54
C ILE A 39 -0.94 -3.99 13.76
N GLN A 40 -1.02 -3.42 14.96
CA GLN A 40 -0.67 -4.11 16.20
C GLN A 40 -1.53 -5.36 16.44
N ASP A 41 -2.85 -5.27 16.23
CA ASP A 41 -3.76 -6.40 16.45
C ASP A 41 -3.47 -7.53 15.45
N ILE A 42 -3.26 -7.19 14.18
CA ILE A 42 -2.94 -8.16 13.13
C ILE A 42 -1.64 -8.89 13.43
N VAL A 43 -0.59 -8.15 13.82
CA VAL A 43 0.71 -8.75 14.18
C VAL A 43 0.58 -9.65 15.41
N SER A 44 -0.22 -9.25 16.41
CA SER A 44 -0.40 -10.01 17.64
C SER A 44 -1.18 -11.31 17.42
N ASP A 45 -2.13 -11.32 16.47
CA ASP A 45 -2.96 -12.49 16.15
C ASP A 45 -2.54 -13.20 14.84
N PHE A 46 -1.34 -12.91 14.33
CA PHE A 46 -0.92 -13.32 12.99
C PHE A 46 -1.07 -14.83 12.74
N VAL A 47 -0.67 -15.68 13.70
CA VAL A 47 -0.70 -17.15 13.55
C VAL A 47 -2.13 -17.66 13.38
N SER A 48 -3.08 -17.08 14.12
CA SER A 48 -4.50 -17.42 14.02
C SER A 48 -5.06 -16.96 12.67
N LEU A 49 -4.78 -15.71 12.28
CA LEU A 49 -5.21 -15.13 11.01
C LEU A 49 -4.66 -15.89 9.80
N GLU A 50 -3.37 -16.24 9.82
CA GLU A 50 -2.71 -17.09 8.81
C GLU A 50 -3.40 -18.46 8.72
N SER A 51 -3.63 -19.12 9.85
CA SER A 51 -4.24 -20.47 9.89
C SER A 51 -5.69 -20.46 9.41
N SER A 52 -6.43 -19.39 9.71
CA SER A 52 -7.84 -19.25 9.31
C SER A 52 -8.02 -18.95 7.82
N GLY A 53 -7.01 -18.35 7.17
CA GLY A 53 -7.14 -17.81 5.82
C GLY A 53 -8.18 -16.68 5.71
N ALA A 54 -8.55 -16.06 6.84
CA ALA A 54 -9.55 -15.01 6.86
C ALA A 54 -9.05 -13.78 6.08
N LYS A 55 -9.98 -13.17 5.33
CA LYS A 55 -9.70 -11.90 4.67
C LYS A 55 -9.76 -10.77 5.70
N ILE A 56 -8.69 -10.00 5.81
CA ILE A 56 -8.54 -8.89 6.75
C ILE A 56 -8.23 -7.59 6.03
N GLY A 57 -8.75 -6.50 6.56
CA GLY A 57 -8.37 -5.15 6.14
C GLY A 57 -7.30 -4.57 7.07
N VAL A 58 -6.34 -3.86 6.48
CA VAL A 58 -5.29 -3.12 7.20
C VAL A 58 -5.19 -1.71 6.64
N ARG A 59 -4.76 -0.77 7.47
CA ARG A 59 -4.41 0.59 7.05
C ARG A 59 -3.12 1.03 7.73
N GLY A 60 -2.40 1.93 7.10
CA GLY A 60 -1.21 2.51 7.70
C GLY A 60 -0.54 3.53 6.79
N ARG A 61 0.53 4.15 7.29
CA ARG A 61 1.35 5.08 6.51
C ARG A 61 2.40 4.30 5.73
N VAL A 62 2.52 4.57 4.44
CA VAL A 62 3.57 4.01 3.58
C VAL A 62 4.92 4.53 4.04
N ARG A 63 5.79 3.61 4.47
CA ARG A 63 7.17 3.91 4.87
C ARG A 63 8.18 3.53 3.80
N SER A 64 7.90 2.46 3.06
CA SER A 64 8.73 2.02 1.96
C SER A 64 7.85 1.38 0.88
N LYS A 65 8.32 1.41 -0.36
CA LYS A 65 7.73 0.66 -1.48
C LYS A 65 8.83 0.19 -2.41
N ARG A 66 8.70 -1.03 -2.92
CA ARG A 66 9.62 -1.62 -3.91
C ARG A 66 8.84 -2.50 -4.87
N ALA A 67 9.23 -2.48 -6.14
CA ALA A 67 8.60 -3.26 -7.19
C ALA A 67 9.65 -4.07 -7.95
N HIS A 68 9.35 -5.34 -8.23
CA HIS A 68 10.21 -6.25 -8.98
C HIS A 68 9.35 -7.09 -9.93
N GLY A 69 9.32 -6.70 -11.21
CA GLY A 69 8.49 -7.37 -12.22
C GLY A 69 7.01 -7.39 -11.81
N ALA A 70 6.44 -8.58 -11.66
CA ALA A 70 5.04 -8.82 -11.28
C ALA A 70 4.77 -8.77 -9.77
N LEU A 71 5.72 -8.28 -8.97
CA LEU A 71 5.60 -8.18 -7.50
C LEU A 71 5.79 -6.73 -7.03
N GLN A 72 4.99 -6.35 -6.03
CA GLN A 72 5.13 -5.12 -5.28
C GLN A 72 5.11 -5.41 -3.78
N PHE A 73 5.99 -4.74 -3.06
CA PHE A 73 6.06 -4.78 -1.60
C PHE A 73 5.92 -3.36 -1.07
N ILE A 74 5.06 -3.18 -0.06
CA ILE A 74 4.82 -1.88 0.56
C ILE A 74 4.83 -2.08 2.07
N ASP A 75 5.70 -1.36 2.77
CA ASP A 75 5.71 -1.36 4.23
C ASP A 75 4.74 -0.30 4.75
N LEU A 76 3.73 -0.75 5.48
CA LEU A 76 2.84 0.13 6.23
C LEU A 76 3.31 0.23 7.67
N GLU A 77 3.13 1.41 8.26
CA GLU A 77 3.40 1.66 9.68
C GLU A 77 2.24 2.39 10.34
N GLU A 78 1.90 1.95 11.54
CA GLU A 78 0.93 2.56 12.45
C GLU A 78 1.51 2.46 13.86
N ASN A 79 1.63 3.59 14.56
CA ASN A 79 2.16 3.67 15.94
C ASN A 79 3.53 2.98 16.15
N GLY A 80 4.40 2.99 15.13
CA GLY A 80 5.73 2.37 15.18
C GLY A 80 5.75 0.87 14.91
N VAL A 81 4.58 0.24 14.74
CA VAL A 81 4.43 -1.15 14.33
C VAL A 81 4.34 -1.20 12.81
N LYS A 82 5.00 -2.19 12.21
CA LYS A 82 5.07 -2.35 10.75
C LYS A 82 4.44 -3.65 10.30
N ILE A 83 3.91 -3.63 9.08
CA ILE A 83 3.48 -4.81 8.33
C ILE A 83 3.79 -4.63 6.86
N GLN A 84 4.22 -5.69 6.19
CA GLN A 84 4.54 -5.67 4.78
C GLN A 84 3.34 -6.16 3.96
N LEU A 85 2.86 -5.34 3.03
CA LEU A 85 1.97 -5.79 1.97
C LEU A 85 2.77 -6.54 0.91
N TYR A 86 2.35 -7.76 0.59
CA TYR A 86 2.84 -8.55 -0.53
C TYR A 86 1.77 -8.58 -1.62
N ILE A 87 2.05 -7.97 -2.77
CA ILE A 87 1.06 -7.80 -3.83
C ILE A 87 1.62 -8.40 -5.11
N LYS A 88 0.88 -9.32 -5.71
CA LYS A 88 1.22 -9.98 -6.96
C LYS A 88 0.28 -9.55 -8.08
N GLN A 89 0.85 -9.28 -9.25
CA GLN A 89 0.07 -8.98 -10.45
C GLN A 89 -0.85 -10.16 -10.79
N GLY A 90 -2.12 -9.88 -11.09
CA GLY A 90 -3.15 -10.88 -11.34
C GLY A 90 -3.94 -11.32 -10.10
N GLU A 91 -3.50 -10.99 -8.88
CA GLU A 91 -4.33 -11.16 -7.67
C GLU A 91 -5.24 -9.95 -7.42
N ILE A 92 -4.85 -8.79 -7.95
CA ILE A 92 -5.67 -7.60 -8.05
C ILE A 92 -5.81 -7.20 -9.52
N ASP A 93 -6.75 -6.29 -9.79
CA ASP A 93 -6.90 -5.70 -11.11
C ASP A 93 -5.56 -5.11 -11.61
N ASN A 94 -5.16 -5.43 -12.85
CA ASN A 94 -3.86 -5.04 -13.38
C ASN A 94 -3.69 -3.52 -13.44
N LYS A 95 -4.77 -2.78 -13.72
CA LYS A 95 -4.73 -1.32 -13.73
C LYS A 95 -4.54 -0.80 -12.31
N GLN A 96 -5.20 -1.37 -11.30
CA GLN A 96 -4.93 -1.02 -9.89
C GLN A 96 -3.48 -1.32 -9.48
N PHE A 97 -2.92 -2.44 -9.92
CA PHE A 97 -1.52 -2.79 -9.67
C PHE A 97 -0.55 -1.73 -10.22
N ASP A 98 -0.76 -1.29 -11.47
CA ASP A 98 0.07 -0.26 -12.09
C ASP A 98 -0.11 1.11 -11.42
N LEU A 99 -1.35 1.48 -11.07
CA LEU A 99 -1.62 2.73 -10.36
C LEU A 99 -0.98 2.76 -8.97
N LEU A 100 -1.01 1.65 -8.24
CA LEU A 100 -0.34 1.51 -6.94
C LEU A 100 1.17 1.74 -7.07
N LYS A 101 1.76 1.18 -8.14
CA LYS A 101 3.18 1.32 -8.45
C LYS A 101 3.58 2.76 -8.76
N ASP A 102 2.76 3.48 -9.51
CA ASP A 102 3.15 4.74 -10.12
C ASP A 102 2.68 5.98 -9.32
N LEU A 103 1.55 5.86 -8.60
CA LEU A 103 0.87 7.01 -7.99
C LEU A 103 0.98 7.08 -6.47
N ILE A 104 1.25 5.98 -5.77
CA ILE A 104 1.44 5.99 -4.32
C ILE A 104 2.87 6.36 -3.97
N ASP A 105 3.06 7.16 -2.92
CA ASP A 105 4.35 7.64 -2.47
C ASP A 105 4.61 7.35 -0.98
N VAL A 106 5.87 7.46 -0.57
CA VAL A 106 6.24 7.40 0.85
C VAL A 106 5.59 8.58 1.58
N GLY A 107 4.96 8.28 2.71
CA GLY A 107 4.21 9.23 3.52
C GLY A 107 2.69 9.21 3.28
N ASP A 108 2.23 8.59 2.20
CA ASP A 108 0.80 8.44 1.93
C ASP A 108 0.17 7.45 2.91
N PHE A 109 -1.13 7.58 3.15
CA PHE A 109 -1.91 6.58 3.87
C PHE A 109 -2.57 5.63 2.87
N LEU A 110 -2.45 4.33 3.13
CA LEU A 110 -3.02 3.28 2.30
C LEU A 110 -3.86 2.36 3.17
N ALA A 111 -4.96 1.87 2.61
CA ALA A 111 -5.73 0.77 3.15
C ALA A 111 -5.73 -0.39 2.13
N ALA A 112 -5.57 -1.61 2.61
CA ALA A 112 -5.52 -2.81 1.79
C ALA A 112 -6.32 -3.94 2.46
N GLU A 113 -6.83 -4.87 1.66
CA GLU A 113 -7.55 -6.05 2.14
C GLU A 113 -6.93 -7.31 1.52
N GLY A 114 -6.68 -8.34 2.32
CA GLY A 114 -5.99 -9.55 1.88
C GLY A 114 -5.98 -10.63 2.95
N VAL A 115 -5.09 -11.61 2.81
CA VAL A 115 -4.90 -12.70 3.78
C VAL A 115 -3.49 -12.64 4.38
N CYS A 116 -3.35 -13.03 5.64
CA CYS A 116 -2.04 -13.14 6.29
C CYS A 116 -1.27 -14.33 5.72
N VAL A 117 -0.03 -14.11 5.30
CA VAL A 117 0.86 -15.14 4.77
C VAL A 117 2.29 -14.90 5.22
N LYS A 118 3.00 -15.95 5.65
CA LYS A 118 4.46 -15.88 5.81
C LYS A 118 5.14 -15.87 4.46
N THR A 119 5.98 -14.85 4.24
CA THR A 119 6.89 -14.85 3.09
C THR A 119 8.04 -15.84 3.33
N LYS A 120 8.64 -16.35 2.25
CA LYS A 120 9.80 -17.26 2.31
C LYS A 120 11.01 -16.71 3.08
N ARG A 121 11.06 -15.40 3.36
CA ARG A 121 12.15 -14.74 4.10
C ARG A 121 11.83 -14.53 5.59
N GLY A 122 10.66 -14.95 6.07
CA GLY A 122 10.29 -14.83 7.48
C GLY A 122 9.92 -13.41 7.92
N GLU A 123 9.79 -12.45 7.01
CA GLU A 123 9.17 -11.15 7.30
C GLU A 123 7.67 -11.37 7.55
N GLN A 124 7.19 -10.86 8.70
CA GLN A 124 5.79 -10.79 9.13
C GLN A 124 5.20 -9.42 8.81
#